data_AF-A0A1J5ECA2-F1
#
_entry.id   AF-A0A1J5ECA2-F1
#
_cell.length_a   1.000
_cell.length_b   1.000
_cell.length_c   1.000
_cell.angle_alpha   90.00
_cell.angle_beta   90.00
_cell.angle_gamma   90.00
#
_symmetry.space_group_name_H-M   'P 1'
#
loop_
_entity.id
_entity.type
_entity.pdbx_description
1 polymer ?
#
loop_
_entity_poly.entity_id
_entity_poly.type
_entity_poly.pdbx_seq_one_letter_code
_entity_poly.pdbx_strand_id
1 'polypeptide(L)'
;MSNGHQIFNFLGNAGDMVSLSVNVVQFGPGTVFNNDDTRLFLFNELGKYETRADSLGSNPPPALDFTLPTDGTYYAAITTGFNRPLFGADGSTITGWADTGMGNVSFELNVEIAAPPTTNPVPEPATMLLFGTGLVGAAGYRRRKKG
;
A
#
# COMPACT_ATOMS: atom_id res chain seq x y z
N MET A 1 -12.09 21.22 -20.11
CA MET A 1 -12.15 21.42 -18.64
C MET A 1 -10.98 20.66 -18.06
N SER A 2 -10.17 21.27 -17.20
CA SER A 2 -9.12 20.55 -16.47
C SER A 2 -9.78 19.83 -15.29
N ASN A 3 -9.54 18.53 -15.15
CA ASN A 3 -9.94 17.79 -13.95
C ASN A 3 -8.84 18.04 -12.92
N GLY A 4 -9.07 18.92 -11.94
CA GLY A 4 -8.06 19.29 -10.94
C GLY A 4 -7.49 18.07 -10.21
N HIS A 5 -8.36 17.14 -9.82
CA HIS A 5 -7.99 15.85 -9.26
C HIS A 5 -9.04 14.79 -9.61
N GLN A 6 -8.64 13.51 -9.52
CA GLN A 6 -9.55 12.37 -9.63
C GLN A 6 -9.29 11.41 -8.47
N ILE A 7 -10.36 10.89 -7.86
CA ILE A 7 -10.28 10.04 -6.67
C ILE A 7 -10.89 8.68 -6.99
N PHE A 8 -10.15 7.63 -6.62
CA PHE A 8 -10.56 6.24 -6.71
C PHE A 8 -10.49 5.63 -5.31
N ASN A 9 -11.30 4.61 -5.05
CA ASN A 9 -11.26 3.88 -3.80
C ASN A 9 -11.06 2.38 -4.03
N PHE A 10 -10.50 1.72 -3.03
CA PHE A 10 -10.37 0.27 -2.97
C PHE A 10 -10.47 -0.20 -1.51
N LEU A 11 -10.86 -1.46 -1.33
CA LEU A 11 -10.86 -2.12 -0.03
C LEU A 11 -9.53 -2.84 0.16
N GLY A 12 -9.01 -2.85 1.38
CA GLY A 12 -7.84 -3.65 1.74
C GLY A 12 -7.81 -4.01 3.23
N ASN A 13 -7.01 -5.02 3.56
CA ASN A 13 -6.87 -5.51 4.92
C ASN A 13 -5.52 -5.08 5.51
N ALA A 14 -5.47 -5.00 6.82
CA ALA A 14 -4.24 -4.76 7.56
C ALA A 14 -3.19 -5.81 7.19
N GLY A 15 -2.00 -5.33 6.79
CA GLY A 15 -0.88 -6.15 6.36
C GLY A 15 -0.85 -6.48 4.87
N ASP A 16 -1.91 -6.18 4.10
CA ASP A 16 -1.85 -6.29 2.64
C ASP A 16 -0.81 -5.31 2.08
N MET A 17 -0.01 -5.77 1.13
CA MET A 17 0.86 -4.90 0.33
C MET A 17 0.08 -4.42 -0.89
N VAL A 18 -0.07 -3.11 -1.01
CA VAL A 18 -0.73 -2.48 -2.15
C VAL A 18 0.31 -1.80 -3.03
N SER A 19 0.31 -2.16 -4.30
CA SER A 19 1.11 -1.55 -5.35
C SER A 19 0.18 -0.71 -6.23
N LEU A 20 0.40 0.60 -6.23
CA LEU A 20 -0.33 1.54 -7.07
C LEU A 20 0.61 2.07 -8.15
N SER A 21 0.17 2.09 -9.40
CA SER A 21 0.89 2.77 -10.47
C SER A 21 -0.05 3.52 -11.39
N VAL A 22 0.35 4.71 -11.78
CA VAL A 22 -0.34 5.50 -12.79
C VAL A 22 0.33 5.27 -14.13
N ASN A 23 -0.43 5.03 -15.19
CA ASN A 23 0.06 4.99 -16.56
C ASN A 23 -0.54 6.17 -17.33
N VAL A 24 0.27 7.18 -17.67
CA VAL A 24 -0.24 8.34 -18.41
C VAL A 24 -0.40 7.98 -19.88
N VAL A 25 -1.64 8.01 -20.37
CA VAL A 25 -2.02 7.65 -21.74
C VAL A 25 -1.87 8.84 -22.68
N GLN A 26 -2.24 10.04 -22.23
CA GLN A 26 -2.20 11.24 -23.06
C GLN A 26 -2.11 12.52 -22.22
N PHE A 27 -1.32 13.48 -22.70
CA PHE A 27 -1.37 14.86 -22.21
C PHE A 27 -2.49 15.63 -22.92
N GLY A 28 -3.46 16.10 -22.14
CA GLY A 28 -4.50 17.00 -22.63
C GLY A 28 -3.99 18.44 -22.73
N PRO A 29 -4.72 19.34 -23.41
CA PRO A 29 -4.39 20.76 -23.38
C PRO A 29 -4.56 21.29 -21.95
N GLY A 30 -3.45 21.47 -21.25
CA GLY A 30 -3.37 22.25 -20.02
C GLY A 30 -3.62 23.74 -20.29
N THR A 31 -3.87 24.52 -19.24
CA THR A 31 -4.03 25.98 -19.39
C THR A 31 -2.70 26.68 -19.60
N VAL A 32 -1.59 26.12 -19.09
CA VAL A 32 -0.23 26.70 -19.20
C VAL A 32 0.82 25.63 -19.52
N PHE A 33 0.71 24.42 -18.96
CA PHE A 33 1.71 23.38 -19.12
C PHE A 33 1.24 22.27 -20.06
N ASN A 34 2.16 21.80 -20.89
CA ASN A 34 2.03 20.60 -21.73
C ASN A 34 2.76 19.38 -21.13
N ASN A 35 3.22 19.48 -19.88
CA ASN A 35 3.92 18.43 -19.15
C ASN A 35 3.17 18.03 -17.86
N ASP A 36 3.69 16.99 -17.21
CA ASP A 36 2.94 15.99 -16.46
C ASP A 36 3.59 15.65 -15.12
N ASP A 37 3.83 16.65 -14.29
CA ASP A 37 4.09 16.39 -12.88
C ASP A 37 2.84 15.73 -12.26
N THR A 38 2.71 14.43 -12.46
CA THR A 38 1.58 13.61 -12.07
C THR A 38 1.87 13.13 -10.67
N ARG A 39 0.90 13.34 -9.79
CA ARG A 39 1.00 13.00 -8.39
C ARG A 39 -0.05 11.99 -8.03
N LEU A 40 0.36 11.01 -7.26
CA LEU A 40 -0.49 10.01 -6.65
C LEU A 40 -0.43 10.18 -5.14
N PHE A 41 -1.58 10.38 -4.50
CA PHE A 41 -1.73 10.46 -3.05
C PHE A 41 -2.54 9.26 -2.56
N LEU A 42 -2.20 8.75 -1.38
CA LEU A 42 -2.95 7.70 -0.69
C LEU A 42 -3.48 8.22 0.64
N PHE A 43 -4.78 7.99 0.88
CA PHE A 43 -5.46 8.29 2.13
C PHE A 43 -6.21 7.07 2.65
N ASN A 44 -6.39 6.97 3.96
CA ASN A 44 -7.25 5.96 4.56
C ASN A 44 -8.71 6.42 4.66
N GLU A 45 -9.57 5.58 5.24
CA GLU A 45 -11.02 5.79 5.33
C GLU A 45 -11.42 7.07 6.08
N LEU A 46 -10.57 7.53 7.00
CA LEU A 46 -10.78 8.76 7.77
C LEU A 46 -10.30 10.01 7.03
N GLY A 47 -9.80 9.87 5.79
CA GLY A 47 -9.20 10.96 5.03
C GLY A 47 -7.79 11.34 5.51
N LYS A 48 -7.16 10.51 6.36
CA LYS A 48 -5.79 10.75 6.81
C LYS A 48 -4.80 10.40 5.71
N TYR A 49 -3.85 11.29 5.46
CA TYR A 49 -2.75 11.09 4.52
C TYR A 49 -1.82 9.97 4.97
N GLU A 50 -1.61 8.98 4.10
CA GLU A 50 -0.70 7.86 4.33
C GLU A 50 0.64 8.09 3.61
N THR A 51 0.61 8.35 2.30
CA THR A 51 1.81 8.54 1.49
C THR A 51 1.51 9.18 0.13
N ARG A 52 2.55 9.46 -0.67
CA ARG A 52 2.45 9.92 -2.05
C ARG A 52 3.61 9.44 -2.92
N ALA A 53 3.38 9.43 -4.23
CA ALA A 53 4.40 9.37 -5.27
C ALA A 53 4.23 10.54 -6.25
N ASP A 54 5.33 10.99 -6.84
CA ASP A 54 5.38 12.13 -7.78
C ASP A 54 6.30 11.76 -8.95
N SER A 55 5.97 12.22 -10.16
CA SER A 55 6.87 12.17 -11.32
C SER A 55 7.48 13.55 -11.55
N LEU A 56 8.82 13.64 -11.52
CA LEU A 56 9.54 14.90 -11.75
C LEU A 56 9.75 15.15 -13.25
N GLY A 57 8.69 15.51 -13.98
CA GLY A 57 8.74 15.99 -15.37
C GLY A 57 9.27 15.02 -16.45
N SER A 58 9.70 13.81 -16.08
CA SER A 58 10.06 12.75 -17.01
C SER A 58 9.92 11.40 -16.30
N ASN A 59 9.02 10.57 -16.81
CA ASN A 59 8.99 9.10 -16.74
C ASN A 59 10.08 8.45 -15.83
N PRO A 60 9.73 7.65 -14.81
CA PRO A 60 8.48 6.90 -14.71
C PRO A 60 7.32 7.70 -14.10
N PRO A 61 6.07 7.35 -14.47
CA PRO A 61 4.90 7.87 -13.80
C PRO A 61 4.89 7.44 -12.32
N PRO A 62 4.13 8.14 -11.45
CA PRO A 62 4.16 7.87 -10.02
C PRO A 62 3.68 6.45 -9.72
N ALA A 63 4.50 5.73 -8.96
CA ALA A 63 4.18 4.42 -8.41
C ALA A 63 4.60 4.35 -6.94
N LEU A 64 3.84 3.61 -6.13
CA LEU A 64 4.16 3.36 -4.73
C LEU A 64 3.76 1.95 -4.31
N ASP A 65 4.55 1.38 -3.43
CA ASP A 65 4.22 0.19 -2.65
C ASP A 65 3.97 0.62 -1.20
N PHE A 66 2.86 0.17 -0.62
CA PHE A 66 2.47 0.55 0.73
C PHE A 66 1.78 -0.62 1.45
N THR A 67 2.26 -0.95 2.66
CA THR A 67 1.61 -1.93 3.53
C THR A 67 0.48 -1.27 4.30
N LEU A 68 -0.75 -1.76 4.13
CA LEU A 68 -1.91 -1.17 4.77
C LEU A 68 -1.87 -1.39 6.30
N PRO A 69 -1.98 -0.33 7.11
CA PRO A 69 -1.91 -0.47 8.56
C PRO A 69 -3.21 -1.01 9.19
N THR A 70 -4.34 -0.80 8.52
CA THR A 70 -5.67 -1.15 9.03
C THR A 70 -6.56 -1.72 7.93
N ASP A 71 -7.55 -2.51 8.33
CA ASP A 71 -8.66 -2.87 7.44
C ASP A 71 -9.46 -1.60 7.08
N GLY A 72 -10.00 -1.55 5.87
CA GLY A 72 -10.97 -0.52 5.50
C GLY A 72 -10.87 -0.06 4.06
N THR A 73 -11.53 1.07 3.80
CA THR A 73 -11.49 1.73 2.49
C THR A 73 -10.30 2.68 2.41
N TYR A 74 -9.57 2.63 1.30
CA TYR A 74 -8.48 3.56 1.00
C TYR A 74 -8.82 4.35 -0.25
N TYR A 75 -8.27 5.56 -0.35
CA TYR A 75 -8.50 6.49 -1.45
C TYR A 75 -7.19 6.83 -2.14
N ALA A 76 -7.10 6.52 -3.43
CA ALA A 76 -6.03 6.97 -4.31
C ALA A 76 -6.49 8.22 -5.05
N ALA A 77 -5.76 9.32 -4.90
CA ALA A 77 -6.05 10.56 -5.62
C ALA A 77 -4.92 10.87 -6.61
N ILE A 78 -5.30 11.06 -7.87
CA ILE A 78 -4.40 11.35 -8.98
C ILE A 78 -4.62 12.78 -9.42
N THR A 79 -3.52 13.50 -9.62
CA THR A 79 -3.56 14.90 -9.99
C THR A 79 -2.32 15.32 -10.78
N THR A 80 -2.32 16.55 -11.30
CA THR A 80 -1.18 17.18 -11.97
C THR A 80 -0.50 18.23 -11.09
N GLY A 81 0.65 18.76 -11.55
CA GLY A 81 1.45 19.73 -10.82
C GLY A 81 0.64 20.91 -10.30
N PHE A 82 1.03 21.40 -9.12
CA PHE A 82 0.40 22.49 -8.36
C PHE A 82 -0.99 22.22 -7.78
N ASN A 83 -1.69 21.16 -8.18
CA ASN A 83 -2.80 20.66 -7.39
C ASN A 83 -2.27 19.99 -6.11
N ARG A 84 -3.00 20.14 -5.01
CA ARG A 84 -2.62 19.53 -3.72
C ARG A 84 -3.82 19.33 -2.80
N PRO A 85 -3.76 18.34 -1.89
CA PRO A 85 -4.69 18.27 -0.77
C PRO A 85 -4.48 19.48 0.16
N LEU A 86 -5.58 19.96 0.72
CA LEU A 86 -5.60 20.90 1.84
C LEU A 86 -5.79 20.10 3.12
N PHE A 87 -4.92 20.32 4.11
CA PHE A 87 -4.96 19.63 5.39
C PHE A 87 -5.61 20.48 6.47
N GLY A 88 -6.30 19.80 7.39
CA GLY A 88 -6.85 20.41 8.59
C GLY A 88 -5.78 20.86 9.58
N ALA A 89 -6.22 21.37 10.73
CA ALA A 89 -5.34 21.83 11.80
C ALA A 89 -4.45 20.72 12.38
N ASP A 90 -4.84 19.45 12.21
CA ASP A 90 -4.05 18.28 12.58
C ASP A 90 -2.87 18.01 11.62
N GLY A 91 -2.84 18.71 10.48
CA GLY A 91 -1.79 18.61 9.47
C GLY A 91 -1.81 17.31 8.66
N SER A 92 -2.82 16.45 8.81
CA SER A 92 -2.83 15.11 8.20
C SER A 92 -4.16 14.69 7.60
N THR A 93 -5.28 15.20 8.10
CA THR A 93 -6.61 14.90 7.58
C THR A 93 -6.93 15.86 6.46
N ILE A 94 -7.30 15.33 5.29
CA ILE A 94 -7.73 16.14 4.16
C ILE A 94 -9.05 16.86 4.47
N THR A 95 -9.11 18.16 4.21
CA THR A 95 -10.31 18.99 4.34
C THR A 95 -10.79 19.53 3.00
N GLY A 96 -10.02 19.35 1.93
CA GLY A 96 -10.37 19.78 0.58
C GLY A 96 -9.19 19.68 -0.38
N TRP A 97 -9.35 20.29 -1.55
CA TRP A 97 -8.34 20.34 -2.61
C TRP A 97 -8.09 21.77 -3.06
N ALA A 98 -6.83 22.09 -3.33
CA ALA A 98 -6.45 23.28 -4.07
C ALA A 98 -6.20 22.90 -5.53
N ASP A 99 -7.22 23.05 -6.37
CA ASP A 99 -7.18 22.71 -7.80
C ASP A 99 -6.55 23.83 -8.65
N THR A 100 -5.37 24.28 -8.23
CA THR A 100 -4.63 25.37 -8.91
C THR A 100 -3.72 24.86 -10.03
N GLY A 101 -3.76 23.56 -10.32
CA GLY A 101 -2.95 22.95 -11.36
C GLY A 101 -3.38 23.37 -12.75
N MET A 102 -2.39 23.47 -13.62
CA MET A 102 -2.52 24.00 -14.98
C MET A 102 -2.22 22.96 -16.07
N GLY A 103 -2.05 21.70 -15.65
CA GLY A 103 -1.90 20.53 -16.53
C GLY A 103 -3.20 19.76 -16.70
N ASN A 104 -3.20 18.81 -17.63
CA ASN A 104 -4.30 17.87 -17.84
C ASN A 104 -3.75 16.55 -18.39
N VAL A 105 -4.12 15.44 -17.77
CA VAL A 105 -3.68 14.10 -18.17
C VAL A 105 -4.85 13.13 -18.27
N SER A 106 -4.82 12.27 -19.28
CA SER A 106 -5.57 11.03 -19.35
C SER A 106 -4.66 9.90 -18.88
N PHE A 107 -5.14 9.05 -18.00
CA PHE A 107 -4.33 7.98 -17.41
C PHE A 107 -5.15 6.73 -17.12
N GLU A 108 -4.44 5.65 -16.86
CA GLU A 108 -4.94 4.42 -16.24
C GLU A 108 -4.33 4.31 -14.85
N LEU A 109 -5.14 3.85 -13.88
CA LEU A 109 -4.68 3.52 -12.53
C LEU A 109 -4.67 2.00 -12.39
N ASN A 110 -3.49 1.44 -12.13
CA ASN A 110 -3.36 0.03 -11.76
C ASN A 110 -3.28 -0.10 -10.25
N VAL A 111 -4.04 -1.04 -9.71
CA VAL A 111 -4.08 -1.37 -8.28
C VAL A 111 -3.87 -2.86 -8.13
N GLU A 112 -2.76 -3.25 -7.51
CA GLU A 112 -2.45 -4.63 -7.16
C GLU A 112 -2.42 -4.76 -5.64
N ILE A 113 -3.10 -5.78 -5.11
CA ILE A 113 -3.21 -6.03 -3.67
C ILE A 113 -2.74 -7.46 -3.41
N ALA A 114 -1.68 -7.61 -2.62
CA ALA A 114 -1.13 -8.89 -2.23
C ALA A 114 -1.27 -9.09 -0.72
N ALA A 115 -1.92 -10.19 -0.33
CA ALA A 115 -1.99 -10.59 1.06
C ALA A 115 -0.58 -10.92 1.61
N PRO A 116 -0.33 -10.67 2.91
CA PRO A 116 0.95 -11.01 3.52
C PRO A 116 1.20 -12.53 3.42
N PRO A 117 2.46 -12.98 3.25
CA PRO A 117 2.77 -14.39 3.14
C PRO A 117 2.32 -15.14 4.39
N THR A 118 1.58 -16.24 4.21
CA THR A 118 1.24 -17.13 5.33
C THR A 118 2.48 -17.94 5.69
N THR A 119 3.10 -17.63 6.84
CA THR A 119 4.12 -18.52 7.38
C THR A 119 3.42 -19.76 7.90
N ASN A 120 3.57 -20.89 7.21
CA ASN A 120 3.24 -22.18 7.82
C ASN A 120 4.10 -22.30 9.10
N PRO A 121 3.49 -22.44 10.29
CA PRO A 121 4.26 -22.54 11.53
C PRO A 121 5.20 -23.75 11.42
N VAL A 122 6.51 -23.47 11.45
CA VAL A 122 7.52 -24.53 11.53
C VAL A 122 7.38 -25.18 12.90
N PRO A 123 7.19 -26.51 13.02
CA PRO A 123 7.16 -27.17 14.32
C PRO A 123 8.50 -26.95 15.03
N GLU A 124 8.46 -26.30 16.20
CA GLU A 124 9.67 -25.98 16.95
C GLU A 124 10.45 -27.27 17.32
N PRO A 125 11.79 -27.22 17.34
CA PRO A 125 12.65 -28.38 17.62
C PRO A 125 12.39 -29.04 18.98
N ALA A 126 11.70 -28.36 19.91
CA ALA A 126 11.24 -28.97 21.15
C ALA A 126 10.27 -30.15 20.91
N THR A 127 9.43 -30.07 19.87
CA THR A 127 8.53 -31.17 19.49
C THR A 127 9.31 -32.37 18.97
N MET A 128 10.36 -32.16 18.16
CA MET A 128 11.23 -33.26 17.72
C MET A 128 12.07 -33.85 18.85
N LEU A 129 12.58 -33.01 19.77
CA LEU A 129 13.32 -33.44 20.96
C LEU A 129 12.44 -34.23 21.94
N LEU A 130 11.18 -33.85 22.12
CA LEU A 130 10.22 -34.54 22.99
C LEU A 130 9.83 -35.92 22.42
N PHE A 131 9.63 -36.03 21.11
CA PHE A 131 9.46 -37.33 20.45
C PHE A 131 10.73 -38.21 20.54
N GLY A 132 11.92 -37.61 20.38
CA GLY A 132 13.19 -38.33 20.45
C GLY A 132 13.53 -38.85 21.86
N THR A 133 13.31 -38.03 22.90
CA THR A 133 13.64 -38.39 24.30
C THR A 133 12.56 -39.26 24.96
N GLY A 134 11.28 -39.10 24.58
CA GLY A 134 10.18 -39.92 25.09
C GLY A 134 10.33 -41.41 24.76
N LEU A 135 10.77 -41.74 23.53
CA LEU A 135 11.00 -43.12 23.11
C LEU A 135 12.21 -43.76 23.82
N VAL A 136 13.30 -43.00 24.02
CA VAL A 136 14.49 -43.47 24.73
C VAL A 136 14.20 -43.69 26.23
N GLY A 137 13.44 -42.80 26.85
CA GLY A 137 13.02 -42.93 28.26
C GLY A 137 12.16 -44.16 28.50
N ALA A 138 11.20 -44.45 27.62
CA ALA A 138 10.34 -45.63 27.71
C ALA A 138 11.13 -46.95 27.54
N ALA A 139 12.11 -46.99 26.64
CA ALA A 139 12.97 -48.16 26.43
C ALA A 139 13.93 -48.42 27.62
N GLY A 140 14.41 -47.36 28.28
CA GLY A 140 15.28 -47.45 29.45
C GLY A 140 14.58 -47.97 30.71
N TYR A 141 13.31 -47.59 30.92
CA TYR A 141 12.54 -48.00 32.11
C TYR A 141 12.31 -49.52 32.18
N ARG A 142 12.19 -50.19 31.04
CA ARG A 142 11.92 -51.64 30.97
C ARG A 142 13.11 -52.51 31.42
N ARG A 143 14.33 -51.97 31.47
CA ARG A 143 15.54 -52.72 31.88
C ARG A 143 15.75 -52.78 33.39
N ARG A 144 15.10 -51.92 34.19
CA ARG A 144 15.34 -51.86 35.65
C ARG A 144 14.54 -52.87 36.48
N LYS A 145 13.65 -53.67 35.89
CA LYS A 145 12.79 -54.61 36.63
C LYS A 145 13.28 -56.07 36.68
N LYS A 146 14.58 -56.31 36.44
CA LYS A 146 15.26 -57.57 36.76
C LYS A 146 16.47 -57.27 37.64
N GLY A 147 16.23 -57.20 38.94
CA GLY A 147 17.20 -57.09 40.02
C GLY A 147 16.49 -57.54 41.29
#